data_AF-G5QED9-F1
#
_entry.id   AF-G5QED9-F1
#
_cell.length_a   1.000
_cell.length_b   1.000
_cell.length_c   1.000
_cell.angle_alpha   90.00
_cell.angle_beta   90.00
_cell.angle_gamma   90.00
#
_symmetry.space_group_name_H-M   'P 1'
#
loop_
_entity.id
_entity.type
_entity.pdbx_description
1 polymer ?
#
loop_
_entity_poly.entity_id
_entity_poly.type
_entity_poly.pdbx_seq_one_letter_code
_entity_poly.pdbx_strand_id
1 'polypeptide(L)' 'MAQNEQVLRNMAQNEQEMLIRQVEGALEGVKPDASVPDHDTELLRQYVKKLLRHPRH' A
#
# COMPACT_ATOMS: atom_id res chain seq x y z
N MET A 1 -11.42 22.48 -21.26
CA MET A 1 -10.91 22.48 -19.86
C MET A 1 -11.14 21.14 -19.15
N ALA A 2 -12.26 20.45 -19.33
CA ALA A 2 -12.56 19.18 -18.67
C ALA A 2 -11.60 18.00 -18.96
N GLN A 3 -11.01 17.94 -20.15
CA GLN A 3 -10.11 16.82 -20.55
C GLN A 3 -8.82 16.78 -19.71
N ASN A 4 -8.27 17.95 -19.33
CA ASN A 4 -6.99 18.03 -18.62
C ASN A 4 -7.13 17.60 -17.16
N GLU A 5 -8.23 17.92 -16.49
CA GLU A 5 -8.47 17.49 -15.11
C GLU A 5 -8.61 15.98 -14.98
N GLN A 6 -9.23 15.33 -15.97
CA GLN A 6 -9.38 13.88 -15.99
C GLN A 6 -8.03 13.19 -16.21
N VAL A 7 -7.17 13.72 -17.08
CA VAL A 7 -5.80 13.21 -17.28
C VAL A 7 -4.98 13.34 -15.99
N LEU A 8 -5.01 14.50 -15.32
CA LEU A 8 -4.30 14.71 -14.06
C LEU A 8 -4.79 13.78 -12.94
N ARG A 9 -6.10 13.56 -12.83
CA ARG A 9 -6.68 12.58 -11.89
C ARG A 9 -6.20 11.16 -12.19
N ASN A 10 -6.21 10.75 -13.45
CA ASN A 10 -5.75 9.41 -13.85
C ASN A 10 -4.25 9.23 -13.60
N MET A 11 -3.43 10.26 -13.83
CA MET A 11 -1.99 10.24 -13.52
C MET A 11 -1.75 10.09 -12.02
N ALA A 12 -2.43 10.89 -11.19
CA ALA A 12 -2.32 10.80 -9.73
C ALA A 12 -2.74 9.42 -9.21
N GLN A 13 -3.78 8.81 -9.79
CA GLN A 13 -4.21 7.44 -9.48
C GLN A 13 -3.14 6.40 -9.86
N ASN A 14 -2.54 6.54 -11.04
CA ASN A 14 -1.47 5.62 -11.48
C ASN A 14 -0.22 5.72 -10.60
N GLU A 15 0.17 6.92 -10.20
CA GLU A 15 1.30 7.15 -9.29
C GLU A 15 1.01 6.57 -7.90
N GLN A 16 -0.22 6.76 -7.40
CA GLN A 16 -0.66 6.18 -6.14
C GLN A 16 -0.63 4.64 -6.18
N GLU A 17 -1.15 4.02 -7.24
CA GLU A 17 -1.13 2.56 -7.42
C GLU A 17 0.31 2.02 -7.52
N MET A 18 1.20 2.74 -8.21
CA MET A 18 2.63 2.38 -8.27
C MET A 18 3.25 2.41 -6.87
N LEU A 19 3.01 3.47 -6.10
CA LEU A 19 3.53 3.62 -4.74
C LEU A 19 3.01 2.50 -3.83
N ILE A 20 1.71 2.19 -3.89
CA ILE A 20 1.11 1.09 -3.12
C ILE A 20 1.82 -0.23 -3.44
N ARG A 21 2.03 -0.56 -4.72
CA ARG A 21 2.72 -1.80 -5.12
C ARG A 21 4.17 -1.86 -4.63
N GLN A 22 4.89 -0.74 -4.66
CA GLN A 22 6.26 -0.69 -4.15
C GLN A 22 6.30 -0.99 -2.64
N VAL A 23 5.38 -0.41 -1.88
CA VAL A 23 5.27 -0.66 -0.43
C VAL A 23 4.84 -2.11 -0.15
N GLU A 24 3.86 -2.64 -0.88
CA GLU A 24 3.42 -4.03 -0.74
C GLU A 24 4.57 -5.02 -1.02
N GLY A 25 5.37 -4.78 -2.06
CA GLY A 25 6.54 -5.60 -2.38
C GLY A 25 7.64 -5.50 -1.32
N ALA A 26 7.89 -4.31 -0.77
CA ALA A 26 8.85 -4.13 0.33
C ALA A 26 8.40 -4.92 1.58
N LEU A 27 7.10 -4.95 1.90
CA LEU A 27 6.54 -5.65 3.06
C LEU A 27 6.64 -7.17 2.99
N GLU A 28 6.71 -7.76 1.80
CA GLU A 28 6.87 -9.22 1.63
C GLU A 28 8.25 -9.70 2.06
N GLY A 29 9.28 -8.88 1.90
CA GLY A 29 10.64 -9.17 2.34
C GLY A 29 10.90 -8.91 3.84
N VAL A 30 9.97 -8.24 4.53
CA VAL A 30 10.13 -7.91 5.96
C VAL A 30 9.90 -9.17 6.79
N LYS A 31 10.95 -9.59 7.50
CA LYS A 31 10.83 -10.43 8.69
C LYS A 31 10.95 -9.53 9.91
N PRO A 32 9.92 -9.46 10.77
CA PRO A 32 10.06 -8.80 12.05
C PRO A 32 11.08 -9.56 12.91
N ASP A 33 11.52 -8.90 13.96
CA ASP A 33 12.41 -9.47 14.95
C ASP A 33 11.84 -10.80 15.49
N ALA A 34 12.71 -11.74 15.87
CA ALA A 34 12.37 -13.11 16.28
C ALA A 34 11.46 -13.19 17.52
N SER A 35 11.13 -12.05 18.13
CA SER A 35 10.21 -11.91 19.26
C SER A 35 8.73 -11.82 18.84
N VAL A 36 8.42 -11.57 17.56
CA VAL A 36 7.04 -11.47 17.07
C VAL A 36 6.62 -12.81 16.45
N PRO A 37 5.50 -13.42 16.90
CA PRO A 37 4.97 -14.62 16.27
C PRO A 37 4.68 -14.42 14.77
N ASP A 38 4.91 -15.45 13.96
CA ASP A 38 4.64 -15.42 12.51
C ASP A 38 3.17 -15.07 12.21
N HIS A 39 2.24 -15.53 13.06
CA HIS A 39 0.82 -15.22 12.93
C HIS A 39 0.53 -13.72 13.07
N ASP A 40 1.10 -13.09 14.09
CA ASP A 40 0.90 -11.66 14.37
C ASP A 40 1.58 -10.80 13.29
N THR A 41 2.73 -11.26 12.80
CA THR A 41 3.43 -10.68 11.66
C THR A 41 2.54 -10.63 10.42
N GLU A 42 1.88 -11.74 10.12
CA GLU A 42 1.01 -11.84 8.95
C GLU A 42 -0.27 -11.00 9.12
N LEU A 43 -0.87 -10.99 10.32
CA LEU A 43 -2.00 -10.11 10.63
C LEU A 43 -1.65 -8.63 10.44
N LEU A 44 -0.48 -8.20 10.93
CA LEU A 44 -0.01 -6.83 10.75
C LEU A 44 0.24 -6.51 9.28
N ARG A 45 0.85 -7.42 8.52
CA ARG A 45 1.07 -7.27 7.08
C ARG A 45 -0.26 -7.09 6.35
N GLN A 46 -1.26 -7.91 6.63
CA GLN A 46 -2.59 -7.79 6.04
C GLN A 46 -3.27 -6.47 6.40
N TYR A 47 -3.13 -6.03 7.65
CA TYR A 47 -3.67 -4.76 8.11
C TYR A 47 -3.04 -3.55 7.39
N VAL A 48 -1.72 -3.55 7.22
CA VAL A 48 -1.01 -2.50 6.46
C VAL A 48 -1.41 -2.51 4.99
N LYS A 49 -1.47 -3.69 4.33
CA LYS A 49 -1.98 -3.81 2.95
C LYS A 49 -3.39 -3.22 2.80
N LYS A 50 -4.27 -3.47 3.78
CA LYS A 50 -5.62 -2.90 3.81
C LYS A 50 -5.60 -1.38 3.95
N LEU A 51 -4.75 -0.81 4.80
CA LEU A 51 -4.62 0.64 4.98
C LEU A 51 -4.09 1.36 3.74
N LEU A 52 -3.16 0.73 3.01
CA LEU A 52 -2.62 1.31 1.76
C LEU A 52 -3.69 1.46 0.68
N ARG A 53 -4.63 0.52 0.60
CA ARG A 53 -5.77 0.57 -0.34
C ARG A 53 -6.96 1.36 0.18
N HIS A 54 -7.14 1.41 1.50
CA HIS A 54 -8.25 2.07 2.16
C HIS A 54 -7.73 2.89 3.36
N PRO A 55 -7.17 4.09 3.11
CA PRO A 55 -6.70 4.97 4.16
C PRO A 55 -7.85 5.27 5.13
N ARG A 56 -7.57 5.17 6.43
CA ARG A 56 -8.50 5.68 7.43
C ARG A 56 -8.32 7.20 7.50
N HIS A 57 -9.44 7.92 7.42
CA HIS A 57 -9.49 9.37 7.58
C HIS A 57 -8.91 9.84 8.91
#